data_AF-H2AUP2-F1
#
_entry.id   AF-H2AUP2-F1
#
_cell.length_a   1.000
_cell.length_b   1.000
_cell.length_c   1.000
_cell.angle_alpha   90.00
_cell.angle_beta   90.00
_cell.angle_gamma   90.00
#
_symmetry.space_group_name_H-M   'P 1'
#
loop_
_entity.id
_entity.type
_entity.pdbx_description
1 polymer ?
#
loop_
_entity_poly.entity_id
_entity_poly.type
_entity_poly.pdbx_seq_one_letter_code
_entity_poly.pdbx_strand_id
1 'polypeptide(L)'
;MTENEGTIKLDNLLCPICFKNFNNLQKLNAHLDIDHGFIDESVGSRTSSLPESRTDTRLHQKKQIKRDHWVKYVPNSSLCSHCNRLLSKSTRPLNCRKCGNIFCKMHCTNIVKLNIDAKYDPINGKWFHCCHDCYTSKPGYKDFGASADLTDDYISLRNSRREDRSLQKLQLENRLVHLADGLIRVNKKYKGKPYYAFKRRNDISDLERSITPWKEDKHVSRCHICQQPFGLLSRKHHCRLCGSIVCDSISRRCSNQVLLYFLQEVTLDLPYQEHITKKEQMEMPDMSVRLCSRCVNIVYSSRKIEQEKKESLSMLLSKYHSMSTVVKVIEGTLPTFEELLQKTETTKTEKTVPNSNDILSLAKLREKLLRSFTTYTVLTKQLLVIEPTNRTEKSIQDSIKIVSAEFINDKLLPLKNIPAVLSPDKYAKEQSDIPQVKQFSEIMNNLSVKEVKAYREELMVLKEQSFLIESMVENAKALRKFDEVNTLSANLKELSLRSSEIQKLLGENGFE
;
A
#
# COMPACT_ATOMS: atom_id res chain seq x y z
N MET A 1 9.80 -63.36 21.52
CA MET A 1 8.44 -63.31 20.96
C MET A 1 8.22 -61.91 20.47
N THR A 2 7.89 -61.78 19.19
CA THR A 2 7.81 -60.56 18.39
C THR A 2 6.60 -59.72 18.78
N GLU A 3 6.80 -58.47 19.20
CA GLU A 3 5.73 -57.49 19.37
C GLU A 3 5.75 -56.45 18.25
N ASN A 4 4.55 -56.23 17.71
CA ASN A 4 4.20 -55.51 16.49
C ASN A 4 4.74 -54.07 16.42
N GLU A 5 5.62 -53.80 15.45
CA GLU A 5 5.73 -52.47 14.85
C GLU A 5 4.47 -52.22 14.00
N GLY A 6 3.53 -51.44 14.56
CA GLY A 6 2.36 -50.95 13.85
C GLY A 6 2.75 -50.01 12.71
N THR A 7 3.12 -50.57 11.57
CA THR A 7 3.05 -49.87 10.29
C THR A 7 1.58 -49.61 10.01
N ILE A 8 1.15 -48.35 10.20
CA ILE A 8 -0.16 -47.90 9.70
C ILE A 8 -0.08 -48.01 8.17
N LYS A 9 -0.50 -49.16 7.63
CA LYS A 9 -0.86 -49.27 6.22
C LYS A 9 -2.10 -48.40 6.06
N LEU A 10 -1.91 -47.19 5.53
CA LEU A 10 -3.00 -46.33 5.06
C LEU A 10 -3.62 -46.94 3.79
N ASP A 11 -4.18 -48.15 3.95
CA ASP A 11 -5.00 -48.80 2.94
C ASP A 11 -6.39 -48.18 3.08
N ASN A 12 -6.80 -47.42 2.06
CA ASN A 12 -8.08 -46.73 1.90
C ASN A 12 -8.17 -45.27 2.38
N LEU A 13 -7.52 -44.37 1.65
CA LEU A 13 -7.66 -42.91 1.77
C LEU A 13 -8.73 -42.39 0.82
N LEU A 14 -9.81 -41.81 1.35
CA LEU A 14 -10.89 -41.22 0.54
C LEU A 14 -10.58 -39.77 0.18
N CYS A 15 -10.84 -39.39 -1.07
CA CYS A 15 -10.84 -37.98 -1.47
C CYS A 15 -12.01 -37.25 -0.79
N PRO A 16 -11.76 -36.15 -0.07
CA PRO A 16 -12.82 -35.41 0.64
C PRO A 16 -13.78 -34.67 -0.29
N ILE A 17 -13.47 -34.54 -1.59
CA ILE A 17 -14.29 -33.81 -2.56
C ILE A 17 -15.17 -34.78 -3.37
N CYS A 18 -14.57 -35.84 -3.93
CA CYS A 18 -15.29 -36.77 -4.81
C CYS A 18 -15.41 -38.19 -4.26
N PHE A 19 -14.95 -38.44 -3.04
CA PHE A 19 -15.05 -39.72 -2.32
C PHE A 19 -14.41 -40.92 -3.05
N LYS A 20 -13.55 -40.68 -4.05
CA LYS A 20 -12.72 -41.73 -4.66
C LYS A 20 -11.71 -42.27 -3.65
N ASN A 21 -11.50 -43.59 -3.67
CA ASN A 21 -10.60 -44.28 -2.76
C ASN A 21 -9.18 -44.41 -3.36
N PHE A 22 -8.16 -44.15 -2.55
CA PHE A 22 -6.74 -44.21 -2.91
C PHE A 22 -5.97 -45.09 -1.94
N ASN A 23 -5.04 -45.86 -2.49
CA ASN A 23 -4.23 -46.81 -1.72
C ASN A 23 -2.98 -46.18 -1.06
N ASN A 24 -2.71 -44.89 -1.30
CA ASN A 24 -1.67 -44.14 -0.59
C ASN A 24 -1.87 -42.62 -0.72
N LEU A 25 -1.23 -41.87 0.19
CA LEU A 25 -1.34 -40.41 0.29
C LEU A 25 -0.82 -39.70 -0.96
N GLN A 26 0.23 -40.24 -1.59
CA GLN A 26 0.81 -39.66 -2.80
C GLN A 26 -0.20 -39.62 -3.95
N LYS A 27 -0.93 -40.71 -4.18
CA LYS A 27 -1.96 -40.79 -5.23
C LYS A 27 -3.18 -39.93 -4.91
N LEU A 28 -3.59 -39.88 -3.64
CA LEU A 28 -4.66 -38.96 -3.21
C LEU A 28 -4.25 -37.50 -3.49
N ASN A 29 -3.05 -37.10 -3.09
CA ASN A 29 -2.57 -35.73 -3.31
C ASN A 29 -2.38 -35.41 -4.79
N ALA A 30 -1.93 -36.36 -5.62
CA ALA A 30 -1.87 -36.19 -7.06
C ALA A 30 -3.26 -36.01 -7.68
N HIS A 31 -4.25 -36.79 -7.24
CA HIS A 31 -5.64 -36.64 -7.67
C HIS A 31 -6.22 -35.28 -7.26
N LEU A 32 -5.98 -34.83 -6.03
CA LEU A 32 -6.38 -33.50 -5.58
C LEU A 32 -5.77 -32.41 -6.47
N ASP A 33 -4.48 -32.50 -6.77
CA ASP A 33 -3.76 -31.47 -7.54
C ASP A 33 -4.18 -31.44 -9.03
N ILE A 34 -4.51 -32.59 -9.64
CA ILE A 34 -4.84 -32.73 -11.07
C ILE A 34 -6.34 -32.56 -11.34
N ASP A 35 -7.20 -33.34 -10.67
CA ASP A 35 -8.63 -33.43 -11.00
C ASP A 35 -9.43 -32.27 -10.37
N HIS A 36 -8.89 -31.62 -9.34
CA HIS A 36 -9.52 -30.50 -8.64
C HIS A 36 -8.79 -29.17 -8.81
N GLY A 37 -7.81 -29.08 -9.74
CA GLY A 37 -7.32 -27.81 -10.28
C GLY A 37 -6.57 -26.90 -9.30
N PHE A 38 -6.01 -27.41 -8.20
CA PHE A 38 -5.26 -26.61 -7.23
C PHE A 38 -3.87 -26.17 -7.71
N ILE A 39 -3.43 -26.63 -8.89
CA ILE A 39 -2.25 -26.10 -9.57
C ILE A 39 -2.72 -24.96 -10.48
N ASP A 40 -2.35 -23.74 -10.07
CA ASP A 40 -2.64 -22.51 -10.81
C ASP A 40 -1.94 -22.51 -12.18
N GLU A 41 -2.64 -23.00 -13.21
CA GLU A 41 -2.26 -22.83 -14.62
C GLU A 41 -2.56 -21.42 -15.15
N SER A 42 -3.03 -20.48 -14.32
CA SER A 42 -3.52 -19.18 -14.79
C SER A 42 -2.44 -18.13 -15.10
N VAL A 43 -1.19 -18.54 -15.34
CA VAL A 43 -0.16 -17.64 -15.89
C VAL A 43 0.44 -18.25 -17.16
N GLY A 44 -0.27 -18.02 -18.28
CA GLY A 44 0.31 -18.13 -19.61
C GLY A 44 -0.39 -19.13 -20.54
N SER A 45 -1.54 -18.74 -21.09
CA SER A 45 -1.94 -18.89 -22.50
C SER A 45 -3.47 -18.99 -22.59
N ARG A 46 -4.14 -17.84 -22.54
CA ARG A 46 -5.50 -17.73 -23.08
C ARG A 46 -5.39 -17.22 -24.51
N THR A 47 -4.87 -18.06 -25.41
CA THR A 47 -5.21 -17.93 -26.83
C THR A 47 -6.68 -18.35 -26.94
N SER A 48 -7.57 -17.36 -26.87
CA SER A 48 -8.94 -17.51 -27.31
C SER A 48 -8.92 -17.70 -28.82
N SER A 49 -8.87 -18.95 -29.27
CA SER A 49 -9.24 -19.32 -30.63
C SER A 49 -10.73 -19.03 -30.80
N LEU A 50 -11.03 -17.80 -31.21
CA LEU A 50 -12.29 -17.46 -31.84
C LEU A 50 -12.46 -18.38 -33.06
N PRO A 51 -13.60 -19.07 -33.23
CA PRO A 51 -13.82 -19.88 -34.41
C PRO A 51 -13.85 -18.95 -35.62
N GLU A 52 -13.00 -19.26 -36.60
CA GLU A 52 -12.96 -18.63 -37.92
C GLU A 52 -14.33 -18.73 -38.57
N SER A 53 -15.08 -17.63 -38.52
CA SER A 53 -16.30 -17.46 -39.31
C SER A 53 -15.89 -17.33 -40.77
N ARG A 54 -16.19 -18.39 -41.53
CA ARG A 54 -16.06 -18.47 -42.98
C ARG A 54 -16.72 -17.26 -43.63
N THR A 55 -15.94 -16.55 -44.43
CA THR A 55 -16.35 -15.45 -45.29
C THR A 55 -17.29 -15.96 -46.39
N ASP A 56 -18.60 -15.96 -46.13
CA ASP A 56 -19.59 -16.15 -47.18
C ASP A 56 -19.81 -14.82 -47.93
N THR A 57 -19.05 -14.66 -49.01
CA THR A 57 -19.13 -13.55 -49.95
C THR A 57 -20.23 -13.83 -50.96
N ARG A 58 -21.49 -13.54 -50.60
CA ARG A 58 -22.61 -13.52 -51.56
C ARG A 58 -23.38 -12.21 -51.52
N LEU A 59 -23.06 -11.35 -52.48
CA LEU A 59 -23.97 -10.50 -53.26
C LEU A 59 -25.21 -9.94 -52.52
N HIS A 60 -25.01 -9.08 -51.51
CA HIS A 60 -26.06 -8.14 -51.13
C HIS A 60 -26.04 -6.93 -52.07
N GLN A 61 -27.00 -6.90 -53.00
CA GLN A 61 -27.36 -5.70 -53.76
C GLN A 61 -27.45 -4.49 -52.82
N LYS A 62 -26.52 -3.55 -52.97
CA LYS A 62 -26.46 -2.32 -52.18
C LYS A 62 -27.67 -1.46 -52.54
N LYS A 63 -28.75 -1.53 -51.74
CA LYS A 63 -29.72 -0.42 -51.62
C LYS A 63 -28.92 0.80 -51.17
N GLN A 64 -28.55 1.67 -52.12
CA GLN A 64 -27.77 2.88 -51.85
C GLN A 64 -28.70 3.97 -51.32
N ILE A 65 -28.22 4.78 -50.37
CA ILE A 65 -28.92 5.98 -49.91
C ILE A 65 -29.08 6.96 -51.08
N LYS A 66 -30.24 7.62 -51.16
CA LYS A 66 -30.46 8.71 -52.10
C LYS A 66 -29.40 9.81 -51.91
N ARG A 67 -28.81 10.27 -53.00
CA ARG A 67 -27.70 11.25 -52.97
C ARG A 67 -28.15 12.66 -53.34
N ASP A 68 -29.45 12.89 -53.44
CA ASP A 68 -30.02 14.16 -53.92
C ASP A 68 -29.67 15.34 -53.02
N HIS A 69 -29.45 15.10 -51.72
CA HIS A 69 -29.04 16.10 -50.74
C HIS A 69 -27.52 16.29 -50.64
N TRP A 70 -26.71 15.57 -51.43
CA TRP A 70 -25.26 15.64 -51.31
C TRP A 70 -24.70 16.88 -51.99
N VAL A 71 -23.93 17.66 -51.24
CA VAL A 71 -23.18 18.79 -51.79
C VAL A 71 -22.12 18.26 -52.75
N LYS A 72 -22.10 18.81 -53.97
CA LYS A 72 -21.13 18.44 -55.01
C LYS A 72 -19.76 18.99 -54.65
N TYR A 73 -18.74 18.13 -54.74
CA TYR A 73 -17.36 18.55 -54.57
C TYR A 73 -16.92 19.40 -55.77
N VAL A 74 -16.52 20.63 -55.49
CA VAL A 74 -15.86 21.53 -56.44
C VAL A 74 -14.37 21.60 -56.10
N PRO A 75 -13.47 21.22 -57.03
CA PRO A 75 -12.02 21.35 -56.83
C PRO A 75 -11.62 22.79 -56.47
N ASN A 76 -10.63 22.93 -55.57
CA ASN A 76 -10.05 24.21 -55.14
C ASN A 76 -10.99 25.22 -54.45
N SER A 77 -12.23 24.84 -54.13
CA SER A 77 -13.17 25.68 -53.38
C SER A 77 -13.92 24.96 -52.26
N SER A 78 -13.97 23.62 -52.28
CA SER A 78 -14.67 22.86 -51.24
C SER A 78 -13.88 22.83 -49.94
N LEU A 79 -14.47 23.35 -48.87
CA LEU A 79 -13.92 23.32 -47.50
C LEU A 79 -14.64 22.25 -46.67
N CYS A 80 -13.97 21.70 -45.67
CA CYS A 80 -14.60 20.85 -44.67
C CYS A 80 -15.61 21.65 -43.84
N SER A 81 -16.87 21.22 -43.76
CA SER A 81 -17.93 21.95 -43.04
C SER A 81 -17.75 22.05 -41.52
N HIS A 82 -16.73 21.43 -40.93
CA HIS A 82 -16.42 21.54 -39.50
C HIS A 82 -15.11 22.33 -39.24
N CYS A 83 -14.01 21.95 -39.89
CA CYS A 83 -12.69 22.56 -39.65
C CYS A 83 -12.24 23.56 -40.71
N ASN A 84 -13.06 23.84 -41.73
CA ASN A 84 -12.80 24.77 -42.82
C ASN A 84 -11.50 24.53 -43.62
N ARG A 85 -10.88 23.34 -43.48
CA ARG A 85 -9.70 22.97 -44.27
C ARG A 85 -10.09 22.72 -45.72
N LEU A 86 -9.28 23.22 -46.65
CA LEU A 86 -9.43 22.97 -48.09
C LEU A 86 -9.34 21.47 -48.38
N LEU A 87 -10.37 20.94 -49.05
CA LEU A 87 -10.45 19.53 -49.40
C LEU A 87 -9.83 19.29 -50.77
N SER A 88 -8.72 18.56 -50.78
CA SER A 88 -8.08 18.06 -51.99
C SER A 88 -8.39 16.58 -52.21
N LYS A 89 -8.12 16.06 -53.41
CA LYS A 89 -8.20 14.62 -53.71
C LYS A 89 -7.37 13.77 -52.73
N SER A 90 -6.25 14.31 -52.21
CA SER A 90 -5.42 13.67 -51.19
C SER A 90 -6.12 13.55 -49.84
N THR A 91 -6.86 14.58 -49.41
CA THR A 91 -7.63 14.56 -48.15
C THR A 91 -8.92 13.71 -48.20
N ARG A 92 -9.27 13.20 -49.40
CA ARG A 92 -10.46 12.39 -49.71
C ARG A 92 -11.76 12.97 -49.12
N PRO A 93 -12.42 13.92 -49.82
CA PRO A 93 -13.67 14.50 -49.35
C PRO A 93 -14.75 13.42 -49.17
N LEU A 94 -15.46 13.46 -48.04
CA LEU A 94 -16.54 12.54 -47.72
C LEU A 94 -17.83 13.32 -47.45
N ASN A 95 -18.91 12.97 -48.15
CA ASN A 95 -20.24 13.47 -47.78
C ASN A 95 -20.77 12.72 -46.55
N CYS A 96 -21.28 13.44 -45.57
CA CYS A 96 -22.06 12.85 -44.49
C CYS A 96 -23.34 12.25 -45.08
N ARG A 97 -23.63 10.96 -44.79
CA ARG A 97 -24.78 10.28 -45.42
C ARG A 97 -26.12 10.76 -44.87
N LYS A 98 -26.13 11.43 -43.71
CA LYS A 98 -27.31 12.05 -43.09
C LYS A 98 -27.60 13.45 -43.64
N CYS A 99 -26.64 14.39 -43.56
CA CYS A 99 -26.85 15.79 -43.91
C CYS A 99 -26.36 16.19 -45.31
N GLY A 100 -25.53 15.36 -45.96
CA GLY A 100 -25.05 15.61 -47.33
C GLY A 100 -23.87 16.56 -47.47
N ASN A 101 -23.50 17.29 -46.41
CA ASN A 101 -22.34 18.19 -46.38
C ASN A 101 -21.00 17.44 -46.51
N ILE A 102 -19.97 18.14 -46.99
CA ILE A 102 -18.63 17.58 -47.26
C ILE A 102 -17.70 17.79 -46.07
N PHE A 103 -17.03 16.73 -45.65
CA PHE A 103 -16.09 16.71 -44.54
C PHE A 103 -14.77 16.04 -44.94
N CYS A 104 -13.71 16.32 -44.19
CA CYS A 104 -12.49 15.52 -44.26
C CYS A 104 -12.68 14.17 -43.53
N LYS A 105 -11.76 13.22 -43.79
CA LYS A 105 -11.79 11.88 -43.17
C LYS A 105 -11.97 11.92 -41.65
N MET A 106 -11.32 12.84 -40.95
CA MET A 106 -11.37 12.96 -39.48
C MET A 106 -12.74 13.42 -38.95
N HIS A 107 -13.48 14.23 -39.72
CA HIS A 107 -14.76 14.80 -39.28
C HIS A 107 -15.99 14.05 -39.82
N CYS A 108 -15.79 12.92 -40.53
CA CYS A 108 -16.86 12.03 -40.99
C CYS A 108 -16.51 10.55 -40.71
N THR A 109 -16.07 10.27 -39.49
CA THR A 109 -15.74 8.92 -39.01
C THR A 109 -16.92 8.21 -38.34
N ASN A 110 -17.80 8.97 -37.67
CA ASN A 110 -18.90 8.42 -36.90
C ASN A 110 -19.87 7.62 -37.78
N ILE A 111 -20.59 6.67 -37.20
CA ILE A 111 -21.53 5.80 -37.91
C ILE A 111 -22.92 5.86 -37.27
N VAL A 112 -23.95 5.91 -38.11
CA VAL A 112 -25.36 5.93 -37.69
C VAL A 112 -26.18 5.00 -38.58
N LYS A 113 -27.27 4.44 -38.04
CA LYS A 113 -28.23 3.68 -38.84
C LYS A 113 -29.21 4.61 -39.54
N LEU A 114 -29.25 4.54 -40.87
CA LEU A 114 -30.13 5.32 -41.71
C LEU A 114 -30.94 4.43 -42.66
N ASN A 115 -32.14 4.88 -43.00
CA ASN A 115 -32.92 4.31 -44.10
C ASN A 115 -32.48 4.89 -45.46
N ILE A 116 -33.16 4.50 -46.55
CA ILE A 116 -32.82 4.89 -47.93
C ILE A 116 -32.97 6.40 -48.16
N ASP A 117 -33.88 7.06 -47.42
CA ASP A 117 -34.14 8.50 -47.47
C ASP A 117 -33.23 9.30 -46.50
N ALA A 118 -32.14 8.70 -46.01
CA ALA A 118 -31.21 9.33 -45.09
C ALA A 118 -31.85 9.83 -43.77
N LYS A 119 -32.92 9.18 -43.29
CA LYS A 119 -33.52 9.42 -41.96
C LYS A 119 -33.00 8.40 -40.96
N TYR A 120 -32.95 8.76 -39.67
CA TYR A 120 -32.55 7.84 -38.60
C TYR A 120 -33.53 6.69 -38.51
N ASP A 121 -33.02 5.46 -38.52
CA ASP A 121 -33.81 4.25 -38.36
C ASP A 121 -33.00 3.23 -37.55
N PRO A 122 -33.15 3.21 -36.22
CA PRO A 122 -32.35 2.34 -35.34
C PRO A 122 -32.71 0.85 -35.49
N ILE A 123 -33.93 0.54 -35.97
CA ILE A 123 -34.47 -0.82 -36.06
C ILE A 123 -34.10 -1.43 -37.41
N ASN A 124 -34.50 -0.81 -38.52
CA ASN A 124 -34.40 -1.37 -39.87
C ASN A 124 -33.34 -0.67 -40.75
N GLY A 125 -32.71 0.40 -40.25
CA GLY A 125 -31.70 1.16 -40.97
C GLY A 125 -30.37 0.42 -41.11
N LYS A 126 -29.59 0.81 -42.14
CA LYS A 126 -28.23 0.31 -42.38
C LYS A 126 -27.19 1.29 -41.86
N TRP A 127 -26.00 0.79 -41.52
CA TRP A 127 -24.90 1.62 -41.02
C TRP A 127 -24.25 2.47 -42.11
N PHE A 128 -24.17 3.78 -41.88
CA PHE A 128 -23.50 4.73 -42.77
C PHE A 128 -22.69 5.77 -41.98
N HIS A 129 -21.63 6.27 -42.59
CA HIS A 129 -20.81 7.33 -41.99
C HIS A 129 -21.53 8.69 -41.94
N CYS A 130 -21.33 9.43 -40.85
CA CYS A 130 -21.86 10.77 -40.67
C CYS A 130 -20.85 11.69 -39.97
N CYS A 131 -21.13 12.99 -39.98
CA CYS A 131 -20.39 13.95 -39.16
C CYS A 131 -20.72 13.79 -37.67
N HIS A 132 -19.94 14.45 -36.82
CA HIS A 132 -20.17 14.45 -35.37
C HIS A 132 -21.53 15.02 -34.99
N ASP A 133 -21.97 16.12 -35.61
CA ASP A 133 -23.26 16.74 -35.29
C ASP A 133 -24.43 15.79 -35.58
N CYS A 134 -24.37 15.06 -36.70
CA CYS A 134 -25.37 14.04 -37.04
C CYS A 134 -25.29 12.80 -36.12
N TYR A 135 -24.16 12.57 -35.45
CA TYR A 135 -24.03 11.47 -34.49
C TYR A 135 -24.64 11.84 -33.14
N THR A 136 -24.34 13.05 -32.64
CA THR A 136 -24.83 13.54 -31.35
C THR A 136 -26.29 14.00 -31.36
N SER A 137 -26.79 14.50 -32.50
CA SER A 137 -28.21 14.88 -32.68
C SER A 137 -29.14 13.68 -32.93
N LYS A 138 -28.61 12.45 -32.95
CA LYS A 138 -29.44 11.25 -33.12
C LYS A 138 -30.45 11.15 -31.97
N PRO A 139 -31.73 10.86 -32.25
CA PRO A 139 -32.72 10.55 -31.22
C PRO A 139 -32.22 9.41 -30.32
N GLY A 140 -32.28 9.63 -29.00
CA GLY A 140 -31.79 8.68 -28.00
C GLY A 140 -30.28 8.64 -27.78
N TYR A 141 -29.50 9.61 -28.28
CA TYR A 141 -28.06 9.70 -27.98
C TYR A 141 -27.78 10.00 -26.49
N LYS A 142 -28.67 10.75 -25.83
CA LYS A 142 -28.57 11.11 -24.40
C LYS A 142 -29.48 10.26 -23.51
N ASP A 143 -30.23 9.32 -24.07
CA ASP A 143 -31.01 8.39 -23.27
C ASP A 143 -29.99 7.45 -22.62
N PHE A 144 -29.92 7.47 -21.29
CA PHE A 144 -29.13 6.48 -20.55
C PHE A 144 -29.53 5.10 -21.07
N GLY A 145 -28.58 4.35 -21.62
CA GLY A 145 -28.84 3.01 -22.12
C GLY A 145 -29.37 2.10 -21.00
N ALA A 146 -29.74 0.87 -21.36
CA ALA A 146 -30.06 -0.13 -20.34
C ALA A 146 -28.82 -0.43 -19.47
N SER A 147 -28.95 -0.27 -18.15
CA SER A 147 -27.96 -0.75 -17.18
C SER A 147 -28.35 -2.14 -16.71
N ALA A 148 -27.43 -3.11 -16.82
CA ALA A 148 -27.57 -4.41 -16.18
C ALA A 148 -26.64 -4.46 -14.97
N ASP A 149 -27.19 -4.75 -13.79
CA ASP A 149 -26.39 -5.01 -12.60
C ASP A 149 -25.85 -6.43 -12.68
N LEU A 150 -24.52 -6.55 -12.64
CA LEU A 150 -23.79 -7.83 -12.64
C LEU A 150 -23.11 -8.09 -11.30
N THR A 151 -23.45 -7.33 -10.25
CA THR A 151 -22.79 -7.40 -8.95
C THR A 151 -22.86 -8.81 -8.35
N ASP A 152 -24.02 -9.46 -8.41
CA ASP A 152 -24.20 -10.82 -7.89
C ASP A 152 -23.38 -11.86 -8.65
N ASP A 153 -23.31 -11.74 -9.99
CA ASP A 153 -22.46 -12.61 -10.83
C ASP A 153 -20.98 -12.44 -10.47
N TYR A 154 -20.52 -11.20 -10.28
CA TYR A 154 -19.16 -10.91 -9.84
C TYR A 154 -18.86 -11.42 -8.43
N ILE A 155 -19.81 -11.30 -7.50
CA ILE A 155 -19.67 -11.81 -6.13
C ILE A 155 -19.58 -13.33 -6.16
N SER A 156 -20.46 -14.01 -6.91
CA SER A 156 -20.45 -15.47 -7.09
C SER A 156 -19.11 -15.96 -7.64
N LEU A 157 -18.64 -15.38 -8.75
CA LEU A 157 -17.33 -15.70 -9.34
C LEU A 157 -16.17 -15.43 -8.39
N ARG A 158 -16.24 -14.35 -7.61
CA ARG A 158 -15.21 -13.99 -6.64
C ARG A 158 -15.19 -14.96 -5.45
N ASN A 159 -16.36 -15.40 -4.97
CA ASN A 159 -16.49 -16.32 -3.86
C ASN A 159 -15.96 -17.70 -4.23
N SER A 160 -16.36 -18.24 -5.38
CA SER A 160 -15.79 -19.51 -5.91
C SER A 160 -14.26 -19.47 -5.95
N ARG A 161 -13.66 -18.41 -6.52
CA ARG A 161 -12.20 -18.27 -6.52
C ARG A 161 -11.56 -18.12 -5.14
N ARG A 162 -12.30 -17.57 -4.16
CA ARG A 162 -11.83 -17.43 -2.78
C ARG A 162 -11.83 -18.77 -2.08
N GLU A 163 -12.88 -19.56 -2.28
CA GLU A 163 -13.00 -20.92 -1.76
C GLU A 163 -11.88 -21.81 -2.29
N ASP A 164 -11.61 -21.78 -3.60
CA ASP A 164 -10.50 -22.52 -4.21
C ASP A 164 -9.14 -22.17 -3.58
N ARG A 165 -8.89 -20.86 -3.39
CA ARG A 165 -7.66 -20.37 -2.74
C ARG A 165 -7.57 -20.77 -1.28
N SER A 166 -8.69 -20.75 -0.57
CA SER A 166 -8.76 -21.17 0.84
C SER A 166 -8.45 -22.66 0.98
N LEU A 167 -8.99 -23.48 0.07
CA LEU A 167 -8.75 -24.91 0.04
C LEU A 167 -7.28 -25.22 -0.32
N GLN A 168 -6.72 -24.52 -1.31
CA GLN A 168 -5.29 -24.62 -1.64
C GLN A 168 -4.40 -24.26 -0.45
N LYS A 169 -4.74 -23.21 0.28
CA LYS A 169 -4.03 -22.82 1.50
C LYS A 169 -4.07 -23.94 2.54
N LEU A 170 -5.26 -24.46 2.83
CA LEU A 170 -5.45 -25.55 3.81
C LEU A 170 -4.66 -26.82 3.43
N GLN A 171 -4.65 -27.18 2.14
CA GLN A 171 -3.86 -28.31 1.65
C GLN A 171 -2.35 -28.09 1.86
N LEU A 172 -1.83 -26.90 1.54
CA LEU A 172 -0.42 -26.58 1.74
C LEU A 172 -0.04 -26.56 3.23
N GLU A 173 -0.94 -26.10 4.10
CA GLU A 173 -0.77 -26.11 5.55
C GLU A 173 -0.74 -27.54 6.11
N ASN A 174 -1.67 -28.40 5.69
CA ASN A 174 -1.65 -29.81 6.08
C ASN A 174 -0.38 -30.53 5.59
N ARG A 175 0.05 -30.27 4.35
CA ARG A 175 1.32 -30.79 3.82
C ARG A 175 2.52 -30.29 4.65
N LEU A 176 2.49 -29.04 5.09
CA LEU A 176 3.54 -28.48 5.94
C LEU A 176 3.59 -29.17 7.30
N VAL A 177 2.45 -29.38 7.94
CA VAL A 177 2.35 -30.10 9.23
C VAL A 177 2.97 -31.50 9.10
N HIS A 178 2.51 -32.29 8.13
CA HIS A 178 3.04 -33.64 7.92
C HIS A 178 4.52 -33.66 7.57
N LEU A 179 4.99 -32.68 6.79
CA LEU A 179 6.38 -32.57 6.40
C LEU A 179 7.26 -32.20 7.59
N ALA A 180 6.87 -31.21 8.38
CA ALA A 180 7.60 -30.79 9.56
C ALA A 180 7.70 -31.93 10.58
N ASP A 181 6.57 -32.53 10.95
CA ASP A 181 6.52 -33.63 11.91
C ASP A 181 7.34 -34.83 11.44
N GLY A 182 7.21 -35.19 10.16
CA GLY A 182 7.99 -36.27 9.56
C GLY A 182 9.48 -35.99 9.56
N LEU A 183 9.91 -34.77 9.19
CA LEU A 183 11.32 -34.38 9.20
C LEU A 183 11.91 -34.42 10.62
N ILE A 184 11.15 -33.97 11.62
CA ILE A 184 11.57 -34.02 13.02
C ILE A 184 11.72 -35.48 13.46
N ARG A 185 10.74 -36.35 13.19
CA ARG A 185 10.80 -37.79 13.52
C ARG A 185 12.00 -38.50 12.88
N VAL A 186 12.24 -38.28 11.59
CA VAL A 186 13.36 -38.89 10.88
C VAL A 186 14.70 -38.41 11.45
N ASN A 187 14.84 -37.12 11.75
CA ASN A 187 16.07 -36.61 12.35
C ASN A 187 16.28 -37.12 13.79
N LYS A 188 15.22 -37.22 14.61
CA LYS A 188 15.28 -37.86 15.94
C LYS A 188 15.72 -39.33 15.86
N LYS A 189 15.18 -40.11 14.91
CA LYS A 189 15.51 -41.54 14.69
C LYS A 189 17.01 -41.78 14.42
N TYR A 190 17.65 -40.87 13.69
CA TYR A 190 19.07 -40.97 13.29
C TYR A 190 20.01 -40.07 14.10
N LYS A 191 19.52 -39.46 15.19
CA LYS A 191 20.31 -38.60 16.06
C LYS A 191 21.53 -39.36 16.62
N GLY A 192 22.71 -38.74 16.53
CA GLY A 192 23.97 -39.32 17.01
C GLY A 192 24.49 -40.52 16.22
N LYS A 193 23.89 -40.86 15.06
CA LYS A 193 24.23 -42.04 14.25
C LYS A 193 24.81 -41.63 12.88
N PRO A 194 26.07 -41.15 12.80
CA PRO A 194 26.64 -40.60 11.57
C PRO A 194 26.72 -41.61 10.41
N TYR A 195 26.96 -42.89 10.71
CA TYR A 195 27.02 -43.97 9.71
C TYR A 195 25.70 -44.19 8.96
N TYR A 196 24.57 -43.70 9.49
CA TYR A 196 23.25 -43.80 8.86
C TYR A 196 22.87 -42.55 8.06
N ALA A 197 23.83 -41.64 7.79
CA ALA A 197 23.57 -40.41 7.03
C ALA A 197 22.91 -40.66 5.66
N PHE A 198 23.32 -41.73 4.97
CA PHE A 198 22.72 -42.13 3.69
C PHE A 198 21.27 -42.60 3.87
N LYS A 199 21.01 -43.48 4.84
CA LYS A 199 19.65 -43.96 5.15
C LYS A 199 18.72 -42.82 5.55
N ARG A 200 19.19 -41.89 6.37
CA ARG A 200 18.46 -40.67 6.74
C ARG A 200 18.07 -39.84 5.50
N ARG A 201 18.98 -39.64 4.53
CA ARG A 201 18.67 -38.90 3.30
C ARG A 201 17.59 -39.59 2.47
N ASN A 202 17.63 -40.93 2.40
CA ASN A 202 16.60 -41.70 1.69
C ASN A 202 15.26 -41.59 2.40
N ASP A 203 15.20 -41.83 3.72
CA ASP A 203 13.98 -41.68 4.53
C ASP A 203 13.37 -40.26 4.38
N ILE A 204 14.21 -39.21 4.35
CA ILE A 204 13.76 -37.82 4.09
C ILE A 204 13.19 -37.67 2.67
N SER A 205 13.89 -38.17 1.65
CA SER A 205 13.43 -38.08 0.26
C SER A 205 12.11 -38.82 0.05
N ASP A 206 11.95 -40.00 0.65
CA ASP A 206 10.73 -40.81 0.56
C ASP A 206 9.57 -40.11 1.27
N LEU A 207 9.81 -39.54 2.46
CA LEU A 207 8.86 -38.68 3.14
C LEU A 207 8.42 -37.49 2.26
N GLU A 208 9.38 -36.73 1.72
CA GLU A 208 9.10 -35.55 0.89
C GLU A 208 8.23 -35.90 -0.33
N ARG A 209 8.50 -37.03 -0.99
CA ARG A 209 7.73 -37.51 -2.15
C ARG A 209 6.37 -38.09 -1.79
N SER A 210 6.24 -38.68 -0.60
CA SER A 210 4.95 -39.23 -0.13
C SER A 210 3.93 -38.13 0.20
N ILE A 211 4.41 -36.97 0.66
CA ILE A 211 3.56 -35.84 1.06
C ILE A 211 3.15 -35.03 -0.17
N THR A 212 4.10 -34.75 -1.06
CA THR A 212 3.85 -33.86 -2.20
C THR A 212 4.25 -34.54 -3.50
N PRO A 213 3.34 -34.71 -4.48
CA PRO A 213 3.68 -35.22 -5.79
C PRO A 213 4.55 -34.18 -6.52
N TRP A 214 5.78 -34.54 -6.83
CA TRP A 214 6.71 -33.64 -7.53
C TRP A 214 6.46 -33.70 -9.04
N LYS A 215 6.44 -32.53 -9.68
CA LYS A 215 6.36 -32.47 -11.15
C LYS A 215 7.63 -33.06 -11.75
N GLU A 216 7.48 -33.78 -12.85
CA GLU A 216 8.62 -34.33 -13.58
C GLU A 216 9.41 -33.24 -14.31
N ASP A 217 10.73 -33.28 -14.16
CA ASP A 217 11.65 -32.29 -14.73
C ASP A 217 11.53 -32.16 -16.25
N LYS A 218 11.24 -33.27 -16.95
CA LYS A 218 11.17 -33.35 -18.41
C LYS A 218 10.10 -32.44 -19.00
N HIS A 219 9.00 -32.26 -18.28
CA HIS A 219 7.84 -31.50 -18.75
C HIS A 219 7.89 -30.02 -18.37
N VAL A 220 8.92 -29.58 -17.63
CA VAL A 220 9.03 -28.18 -17.19
C VAL A 220 10.18 -27.47 -17.89
N SER A 221 9.83 -26.58 -18.82
CA SER A 221 10.78 -25.76 -19.57
C SER A 221 11.04 -24.39 -18.94
N ARG A 222 10.18 -23.92 -18.02
CA ARG A 222 10.27 -22.59 -17.40
C ARG A 222 10.00 -22.64 -15.90
N CYS A 223 10.61 -21.71 -15.16
CA CYS A 223 10.36 -21.54 -13.73
C CYS A 223 8.88 -21.22 -13.47
N HIS A 224 8.24 -21.95 -12.56
CA HIS A 224 6.82 -21.75 -12.23
C HIS A 224 6.48 -20.36 -11.65
N ILE A 225 7.49 -19.61 -11.17
CA ILE A 225 7.29 -18.29 -10.55
C ILE A 225 7.70 -17.16 -11.50
N CYS A 226 8.98 -17.10 -11.89
CA CYS A 226 9.50 -15.98 -12.68
C CYS A 226 9.45 -16.22 -14.20
N GLN A 227 8.98 -17.39 -14.64
CA GLN A 227 8.84 -17.77 -16.04
C GLN A 227 10.15 -17.71 -16.86
N GLN A 228 11.30 -17.66 -16.19
CA GLN A 228 12.61 -17.78 -16.84
C GLN A 228 12.77 -19.19 -17.40
N PRO A 229 13.22 -19.35 -18.66
CA PRO A 229 13.46 -20.66 -19.24
C PRO A 229 14.60 -21.35 -18.50
N PHE A 230 14.45 -22.66 -18.28
CA PHE A 230 15.55 -23.49 -17.80
C PHE A 230 16.53 -23.74 -18.94
N GLY A 231 17.82 -23.66 -18.62
CA GLY A 231 18.93 -23.96 -19.52
C GLY A 231 20.07 -24.58 -18.75
N LEU A 232 21.24 -24.74 -19.37
CA LEU A 232 22.39 -25.44 -18.78
C LEU A 232 22.89 -24.83 -17.45
N LEU A 233 22.75 -23.51 -17.30
CA LEU A 233 23.22 -22.77 -16.12
C LEU A 233 22.13 -22.53 -15.06
N SER A 234 20.87 -22.87 -15.32
CA SER A 234 19.78 -22.66 -14.36
C SER A 234 19.32 -24.00 -13.79
N ARG A 235 19.59 -24.23 -12.50
CA ARG A 235 19.21 -25.48 -11.85
C ARG A 235 17.73 -25.47 -11.50
N LYS A 236 17.11 -26.64 -11.68
CA LYS A 236 15.72 -26.92 -11.31
C LYS A 236 15.64 -27.30 -9.84
N HIS A 237 14.64 -26.78 -9.14
CA HIS A 237 14.38 -27.10 -7.74
C HIS A 237 12.89 -27.33 -7.48
N HIS A 238 12.53 -28.47 -6.89
CA HIS A 238 11.18 -28.72 -6.42
C HIS A 238 10.89 -28.02 -5.10
N CYS A 239 9.72 -27.39 -5.02
CA CYS A 239 9.11 -27.00 -3.76
C CYS A 239 8.60 -28.24 -3.02
N ARG A 240 8.96 -28.42 -1.76
CA ARG A 240 8.52 -29.56 -0.95
C ARG A 240 7.04 -29.52 -0.54
N LEU A 241 6.35 -28.38 -0.70
CA LEU A 241 4.92 -28.24 -0.39
C LEU A 241 4.00 -28.38 -1.61
N CYS A 242 4.38 -27.78 -2.76
CA CYS A 242 3.53 -27.79 -3.96
C CYS A 242 4.10 -28.59 -5.14
N GLY A 243 5.31 -29.17 -5.01
CA GLY A 243 5.91 -30.03 -6.03
C GLY A 243 6.32 -29.32 -7.32
N SER A 244 6.06 -28.01 -7.43
CA SER A 244 6.40 -27.21 -8.60
C SER A 244 7.89 -26.92 -8.67
N ILE A 245 8.39 -26.78 -9.91
CA ILE A 245 9.80 -26.55 -10.19
C ILE A 245 10.07 -25.05 -10.37
N VAL A 246 11.07 -24.57 -9.64
CA VAL A 246 11.51 -23.17 -9.63
C VAL A 246 13.01 -23.05 -9.84
N CYS A 247 13.47 -21.86 -10.25
CA CYS A 247 14.89 -21.57 -10.44
C CYS A 247 15.63 -21.30 -9.13
N ASP A 248 16.95 -21.47 -9.18
CA ASP A 248 17.94 -21.21 -8.13
C ASP A 248 18.40 -19.74 -8.02
N SER A 249 17.83 -18.84 -8.82
CA SER A 249 18.21 -17.42 -8.87
C SER A 249 18.09 -16.71 -7.52
N ILE A 250 19.24 -16.30 -6.96
CA ILE A 250 19.33 -15.59 -5.67
C ILE A 250 18.61 -14.22 -5.72
N SER A 251 18.72 -13.50 -6.83
CA SER A 251 18.08 -12.18 -6.99
C SER A 251 16.55 -12.27 -7.01
N ARG A 252 15.99 -13.35 -7.57
CA ARG A 252 14.54 -13.55 -7.69
C ARG A 252 13.93 -14.31 -6.51
N ARG A 253 14.75 -15.02 -5.73
CA ARG A 253 14.35 -15.79 -4.54
C ARG A 253 13.17 -16.73 -4.80
N CYS A 254 13.11 -17.35 -5.99
CA CYS A 254 12.01 -18.26 -6.34
C CYS A 254 12.06 -19.56 -5.53
N SER A 255 13.26 -20.03 -5.17
CA SER A 255 13.53 -21.17 -4.29
C SER A 255 14.17 -20.68 -2.99
N ASN A 256 13.61 -21.06 -1.84
CA ASN A 256 14.07 -20.62 -0.53
C ASN A 256 14.32 -21.85 0.36
N GLN A 257 15.48 -21.90 1.01
CA GLN A 257 15.77 -22.88 2.04
C GLN A 257 15.37 -22.25 3.39
N VAL A 258 14.33 -22.77 4.03
CA VAL A 258 13.75 -22.21 5.25
C VAL A 258 14.02 -23.15 6.41
N LEU A 259 14.52 -22.61 7.52
CA LEU A 259 14.81 -23.38 8.73
C LEU A 259 13.50 -23.86 9.37
N LEU A 260 13.46 -25.12 9.81
CA LEU A 260 12.22 -25.74 10.26
C LEU A 260 11.72 -25.15 11.58
N TYR A 261 12.62 -24.76 12.48
CA TYR A 261 12.23 -24.09 13.73
C TYR A 261 11.51 -22.76 13.46
N PHE A 262 12.02 -21.98 12.51
CA PHE A 262 11.40 -20.70 12.12
C PHE A 262 10.02 -20.91 11.48
N LEU A 263 9.83 -22.01 10.75
CA LEU A 263 8.50 -22.40 10.27
C LEU A 263 7.54 -22.64 11.43
N GLN A 264 7.92 -23.45 12.42
CA GLN A 264 7.05 -23.77 13.55
C GLN A 264 6.73 -22.54 14.41
N GLU A 265 7.69 -21.66 14.66
CA GLU A 265 7.47 -20.42 15.44
C GLU A 265 6.44 -19.48 14.81
N VAL A 266 6.41 -19.39 13.47
CA VAL A 266 5.47 -18.51 12.78
C VAL A 266 4.13 -19.20 12.48
N THR A 267 4.04 -20.52 12.66
CA THR A 267 2.83 -21.31 12.36
C THR A 267 2.30 -22.04 13.60
N LEU A 268 2.40 -21.42 14.78
CA LEU A 268 1.95 -22.01 16.05
C LEU A 268 0.45 -22.37 16.08
N ASP A 269 -0.35 -21.77 15.20
CA ASP A 269 -1.76 -22.06 15.01
C ASP A 269 -2.03 -23.40 14.29
N LEU A 270 -1.01 -24.00 13.66
CA LEU A 270 -1.14 -25.28 12.97
C LEU A 270 -0.98 -26.46 13.94
N PRO A 271 -1.72 -27.58 13.71
CA PRO A 271 -1.75 -28.72 14.63
C PRO A 271 -0.53 -29.65 14.45
N TYR A 272 0.67 -29.17 14.75
CA TYR A 272 1.88 -30.00 14.78
C TYR A 272 1.82 -31.02 15.91
N GLN A 273 2.27 -32.25 15.64
CA GLN A 273 2.42 -33.28 16.67
C GLN A 273 3.82 -33.25 17.30
N GLU A 274 4.82 -32.80 16.54
CA GLU A 274 6.20 -32.73 16.96
C GLU A 274 6.63 -31.27 17.06
N HIS A 275 7.37 -30.91 18.10
CA HIS A 275 7.93 -29.57 18.27
C HIS A 275 9.44 -29.63 18.41
N ILE A 276 10.15 -28.67 17.82
CA ILE A 276 11.59 -28.53 17.99
C ILE A 276 11.86 -27.77 19.29
N THR A 277 12.43 -28.47 20.27
CA THR A 277 12.86 -27.85 21.53
C THR A 277 14.14 -27.02 21.34
N LYS A 278 14.40 -26.04 22.21
CA LYS A 278 15.65 -25.23 22.17
C LYS A 278 16.93 -26.09 22.18
N LYS A 279 16.91 -27.22 22.88
CA LYS A 279 18.02 -28.18 22.90
C LYS A 279 18.23 -28.83 21.53
N GLU A 280 17.15 -29.24 20.88
CA GLU A 280 17.20 -29.83 19.53
C GLU A 280 17.57 -28.81 18.45
N GLN A 281 17.20 -27.54 18.62
CA GLN A 281 17.67 -26.45 17.75
C GLN A 281 19.21 -26.34 17.80
N MET A 282 19.81 -26.41 18.98
CA MET A 282 21.28 -26.35 19.14
C MET A 282 21.97 -27.61 18.60
N GLU A 283 21.34 -28.78 18.73
CA GLU A 283 21.91 -30.06 18.29
C GLU A 283 21.76 -30.30 16.78
N MET A 284 20.76 -29.70 16.13
CA MET A 284 20.46 -29.88 14.70
C MET A 284 20.10 -28.54 14.01
N PRO A 285 21.06 -27.59 13.94
CA PRO A 285 20.78 -26.23 13.43
C PRO A 285 20.46 -26.21 11.93
N ASP A 286 20.90 -27.20 11.17
CA ASP A 286 20.78 -27.22 9.70
C ASP A 286 19.45 -27.79 9.18
N MET A 287 18.49 -28.10 10.08
CA MET A 287 17.21 -28.65 9.68
C MET A 287 16.40 -27.63 8.89
N SER A 288 16.32 -27.83 7.57
CA SER A 288 15.69 -26.89 6.66
C SER A 288 14.92 -27.58 5.55
N VAL A 289 13.90 -26.90 5.05
CA VAL A 289 13.01 -27.36 3.98
C VAL A 289 13.03 -26.37 2.83
N ARG A 290 13.01 -26.89 1.59
CA ARG A 290 13.01 -26.05 0.40
C ARG A 290 11.59 -25.71 -0.05
N LEU A 291 11.25 -24.44 0.00
CA LEU A 291 9.94 -23.92 -0.37
C LEU A 291 10.06 -22.88 -1.49
N CYS A 292 9.09 -22.86 -2.41
CA CYS A 292 9.02 -21.79 -3.38
C CYS A 292 8.47 -20.50 -2.74
N SER A 293 8.80 -19.32 -3.29
CA SER A 293 8.35 -18.05 -2.70
C SER A 293 6.83 -17.91 -2.62
N ARG A 294 6.09 -18.54 -3.53
CA ARG A 294 4.61 -18.59 -3.47
C ARG A 294 4.11 -19.35 -2.24
N CYS A 295 4.64 -20.55 -1.98
CA CYS A 295 4.26 -21.32 -0.79
C CYS A 295 4.67 -20.63 0.50
N VAL A 296 5.87 -20.01 0.53
CA VAL A 296 6.28 -19.18 1.66
C VAL A 296 5.26 -18.05 1.88
N ASN A 297 4.91 -17.28 0.86
CA ASN A 297 3.94 -16.19 1.00
C ASN A 297 2.56 -16.69 1.50
N ILE A 298 2.03 -17.77 0.92
CA ILE A 298 0.72 -18.33 1.32
C ILE A 298 0.69 -18.72 2.80
N VAL A 299 1.74 -19.39 3.28
CA VAL A 299 1.81 -19.85 4.68
C VAL A 299 2.11 -18.69 5.62
N TYR A 300 3.03 -17.79 5.25
CA TYR A 300 3.56 -16.78 6.17
C TYR A 300 2.83 -15.45 6.15
N SER A 301 2.42 -14.93 4.99
CA SER A 301 2.03 -13.52 4.87
C SER A 301 0.77 -13.17 5.64
N SER A 302 -0.22 -14.05 5.69
CA SER A 302 -1.44 -13.81 6.49
C SER A 302 -1.12 -13.77 7.98
N ARG A 303 -0.33 -14.73 8.47
CA ARG A 303 0.07 -14.85 9.88
C ARG A 303 0.94 -13.69 10.32
N LYS A 304 1.90 -13.28 9.49
CA LYS A 304 2.75 -12.11 9.75
C LYS A 304 1.91 -10.85 9.91
N ILE A 305 0.93 -10.62 9.03
CA ILE A 305 0.03 -9.47 9.13
C ILE A 305 -0.80 -9.53 10.41
N GLU A 306 -1.31 -10.70 10.80
CA GLU A 306 -2.06 -10.86 12.05
C GLU A 306 -1.20 -10.65 13.29
N GLN A 307 0.05 -11.09 13.26
CA GLN A 307 1.02 -10.83 14.32
C GLN A 307 1.36 -9.34 14.41
N GLU A 308 1.69 -8.69 13.29
CA GLU A 308 1.96 -7.24 13.22
C GLU A 308 0.77 -6.39 13.71
N LYS A 309 -0.47 -6.87 13.52
CA LYS A 309 -1.66 -6.22 14.07
C LYS A 309 -1.77 -6.33 15.60
N LYS A 310 -1.21 -7.39 16.19
CA LYS A 310 -1.18 -7.61 17.64
C LYS A 310 0.00 -6.87 18.29
N GLU A 311 1.06 -6.64 17.54
CA GLU A 311 2.21 -5.86 17.99
C GLU A 311 1.82 -4.39 18.26
N SER A 312 2.48 -3.77 19.25
CA SER A 312 2.25 -2.37 19.56
C SER A 312 2.71 -1.49 18.40
N LEU A 313 1.94 -0.44 18.13
CA LEU A 313 2.29 0.55 17.11
C LEU A 313 3.69 1.11 17.38
N SER A 314 4.49 1.26 16.32
CA SER A 314 5.77 1.99 16.37
C SER A 314 5.60 3.32 17.10
N MET A 315 6.62 3.77 17.83
CA MET A 315 6.57 5.01 18.60
C MET A 315 6.13 6.20 17.73
N LEU A 316 6.54 6.21 16.46
CA LEU A 316 6.12 7.19 15.46
C LEU A 316 4.61 7.13 15.17
N LEU A 317 4.07 5.93 14.92
CA LEU A 317 2.64 5.75 14.63
C LEU A 317 1.75 6.03 15.85
N SER A 318 2.21 5.67 17.05
CA SER A 318 1.50 5.98 18.30
C SER A 318 1.38 7.50 18.53
N LYS A 319 2.47 8.24 18.31
CA LYS A 319 2.48 9.70 18.37
C LYS A 319 1.63 10.34 17.27
N TYR A 320 1.65 9.79 16.06
CA TYR A 320 0.78 10.23 14.96
C TYR A 320 -0.70 10.01 15.29
N HIS A 321 -1.06 8.87 15.88
CA HIS A 321 -2.44 8.61 16.32
C HIS A 321 -2.90 9.63 17.38
N SER A 322 -2.01 10.01 18.28
CA SER A 322 -2.26 11.05 19.29
C SER A 322 -2.48 12.41 18.63
N MET A 323 -1.62 12.77 17.66
CA MET A 323 -1.74 13.99 16.87
C MET A 323 -3.06 14.03 16.07
N SER A 324 -3.44 12.92 15.44
CA SER A 324 -4.70 12.80 14.69
C SER A 324 -5.94 12.95 15.57
N THR A 325 -5.88 12.44 16.81
CA THR A 325 -6.96 12.65 17.80
C THR A 325 -7.13 14.14 18.12
N VAL A 326 -6.03 14.89 18.26
CA VAL A 326 -6.08 16.35 18.47
C VAL A 326 -6.62 17.07 17.25
N VAL A 327 -6.26 16.66 16.02
CA VAL A 327 -6.82 17.22 14.78
C VAL A 327 -8.35 17.10 14.75
N LYS A 328 -8.89 15.91 15.08
CA LYS A 328 -10.35 15.72 15.16
C LYS A 328 -11.03 16.65 16.17
N VAL A 329 -10.37 16.92 17.31
CA VAL A 329 -10.87 17.88 18.30
C VAL A 329 -10.89 19.30 17.72
N ILE A 330 -9.83 19.72 17.02
CA ILE A 330 -9.74 21.03 16.39
C ILE A 330 -10.82 21.17 15.31
N GLU A 331 -10.92 20.20 14.38
CA GLU A 331 -11.91 20.21 13.30
C GLU A 331 -13.36 20.19 13.80
N GLY A 332 -13.63 19.54 14.94
CA GLY A 332 -14.96 19.55 15.55
C GLY A 332 -15.29 20.84 16.33
N THR A 333 -14.28 21.54 16.87
CA THR A 333 -14.48 22.74 17.71
C THR A 333 -14.36 24.05 16.94
N LEU A 334 -13.68 24.06 15.79
CA LEU A 334 -13.49 25.25 14.98
C LEU A 334 -14.81 25.79 14.37
N PRO A 335 -15.70 24.96 13.77
CA PRO A 335 -16.95 25.46 13.20
C PRO A 335 -17.88 26.07 14.24
N THR A 336 -17.95 25.47 15.43
CA THR A 336 -18.75 26.01 16.55
C THR A 336 -18.20 27.33 17.07
N PHE A 337 -16.88 27.51 17.06
CA PHE A 337 -16.25 28.78 17.37
C PHE A 337 -16.54 29.86 16.31
N GLU A 338 -16.43 29.53 15.02
CA GLU A 338 -16.71 30.45 13.91
C GLU A 338 -18.18 30.90 13.89
N GLU A 339 -19.12 29.99 14.14
CA GLU A 339 -20.55 30.32 14.23
C GLU A 339 -20.84 31.30 15.38
N LEU A 340 -20.26 31.07 16.56
CA LEU A 340 -20.41 31.98 17.71
C LEU A 340 -19.72 33.32 17.46
N LEU A 341 -18.57 33.33 16.78
CA LEU A 341 -17.89 34.56 16.38
C LEU A 341 -18.79 35.42 15.49
N GLN A 342 -19.37 34.83 14.44
CA GLN A 342 -20.31 35.53 13.54
C GLN A 342 -21.55 36.06 14.28
N LYS A 343 -22.12 35.27 15.21
CA LYS A 343 -23.23 35.75 16.05
C LYS A 343 -22.85 36.96 16.88
N THR A 344 -21.68 36.96 17.51
CA THR A 344 -21.21 38.11 18.32
C THR A 344 -20.79 39.33 17.48
N GLU A 345 -20.39 39.14 16.22
CA GLU A 345 -20.09 40.25 15.30
C GLU A 345 -21.35 40.92 14.75
N THR A 346 -22.38 40.13 14.39
CA THR A 346 -23.68 40.65 13.93
C THR A 346 -24.45 41.40 15.02
N THR A 347 -24.28 41.04 16.30
CA THR A 347 -24.88 41.79 17.42
C THR A 347 -24.29 43.20 17.58
N LYS A 348 -23.04 43.43 17.14
CA LYS A 348 -22.42 44.78 17.15
C LYS A 348 -23.05 45.73 16.15
N THR A 349 -23.43 45.22 14.98
CA THR A 349 -24.03 46.03 13.92
C THR A 349 -25.44 46.50 14.27
N GLU A 350 -26.16 45.76 15.12
CA GLU A 350 -27.54 46.06 15.50
C GLU A 350 -27.70 46.90 16.79
N LYS A 351 -26.60 47.31 17.46
CA LYS A 351 -26.62 48.05 18.74
C LYS A 351 -27.41 47.36 19.88
N THR A 352 -27.57 46.04 19.82
CA THR A 352 -28.13 45.24 20.92
C THR A 352 -27.00 44.76 21.83
N VAL A 353 -27.23 44.75 23.16
CA VAL A 353 -26.20 44.34 24.13
C VAL A 353 -25.91 42.85 23.93
N PRO A 354 -24.67 42.43 23.62
CA PRO A 354 -24.34 41.02 23.44
C PRO A 354 -24.55 40.26 24.75
N ASN A 355 -25.18 39.09 24.68
CA ASN A 355 -25.49 38.24 25.82
C ASN A 355 -24.19 37.81 26.52
N SER A 356 -24.05 38.12 27.81
CA SER A 356 -22.83 37.86 28.61
C SER A 356 -22.40 36.39 28.55
N ASN A 357 -23.38 35.47 28.47
CA ASN A 357 -23.13 34.03 28.35
C ASN A 357 -22.44 33.64 27.04
N ASP A 358 -22.73 34.32 25.93
CA ASP A 358 -22.16 33.99 24.62
C ASP A 358 -20.69 34.42 24.56
N ILE A 359 -20.34 35.58 25.12
CA ILE A 359 -18.96 36.07 25.25
C ILE A 359 -18.12 35.11 26.12
N LEU A 360 -18.70 34.64 27.23
CA LEU A 360 -18.02 33.74 28.16
C LEU A 360 -17.83 32.34 27.54
N SER A 361 -18.79 31.87 26.74
CA SER A 361 -18.68 30.63 25.97
C SER A 361 -17.62 30.72 24.86
N LEU A 362 -17.53 31.87 24.17
CA LEU A 362 -16.53 32.15 23.15
C LEU A 362 -15.10 32.15 23.73
N ALA A 363 -14.90 32.77 24.90
CA ALA A 363 -13.63 32.75 25.61
C ALA A 363 -13.18 31.32 25.99
N LYS A 364 -14.11 30.49 26.47
CA LYS A 364 -13.84 29.07 26.82
C LYS A 364 -13.49 28.23 25.58
N LEU A 365 -14.22 28.40 24.47
CA LEU A 365 -13.94 27.69 23.23
C LEU A 365 -12.60 28.12 22.63
N ARG A 366 -12.27 29.41 22.69
CA ARG A 366 -10.95 29.92 22.32
C ARG A 366 -9.86 29.25 23.13
N GLU A 367 -9.98 29.24 24.46
CA GLU A 367 -8.98 28.60 25.33
C GLU A 367 -8.79 27.11 24.98
N LYS A 368 -9.88 26.39 24.74
CA LYS A 368 -9.84 24.98 24.31
C LYS A 368 -9.13 24.81 22.95
N LEU A 369 -9.42 25.67 21.97
CA LEU A 369 -8.75 25.65 20.66
C LEU A 369 -7.25 25.94 20.81
N LEU A 370 -6.87 26.97 21.57
CA LEU A 370 -5.48 27.31 21.82
C LEU A 370 -4.70 26.15 22.44
N ARG A 371 -5.23 25.55 23.51
CA ARG A 371 -4.63 24.36 24.14
C ARG A 371 -4.50 23.19 23.17
N SER A 372 -5.48 23.00 22.29
CA SER A 372 -5.44 21.94 21.27
C SER A 372 -4.35 22.21 20.22
N PHE A 373 -4.21 23.44 19.73
CA PHE A 373 -3.14 23.84 18.80
C PHE A 373 -1.75 23.75 19.45
N THR A 374 -1.60 24.11 20.72
CA THR A 374 -0.34 23.91 21.46
C THR A 374 0.00 22.42 21.58
N THR A 375 -0.99 21.60 21.92
CA THR A 375 -0.78 20.14 21.99
C THR A 375 -0.40 19.57 20.62
N TYR A 376 -1.05 20.04 19.55
CA TYR A 376 -0.75 19.65 18.17
C TYR A 376 0.69 20.01 17.76
N THR A 377 1.15 21.24 18.05
CA THR A 377 2.50 21.69 17.73
C THR A 377 3.57 20.94 18.52
N VAL A 378 3.33 20.67 19.81
CA VAL A 378 4.23 19.86 20.64
C VAL A 378 4.35 18.44 20.09
N LEU A 379 3.22 17.80 19.76
CA LEU A 379 3.22 16.45 19.17
C LEU A 379 3.91 16.42 17.80
N THR A 380 3.72 17.45 16.97
CA THR A 380 4.40 17.59 15.68
C THR A 380 5.92 17.69 15.86
N LYS A 381 6.40 18.54 16.78
CA LYS A 381 7.84 18.65 17.08
C LYS A 381 8.40 17.33 17.61
N GLN A 382 7.69 16.65 18.51
CA GLN A 382 8.09 15.33 19.00
C GLN A 382 8.19 14.30 17.86
N LEU A 383 7.26 14.31 16.91
CA LEU A 383 7.28 13.41 15.74
C LEU A 383 8.47 13.64 14.81
N LEU A 384 8.93 14.89 14.68
CA LEU A 384 10.08 15.25 13.85
C LEU A 384 11.43 14.93 14.49
N VAL A 385 11.48 14.74 15.82
CA VAL A 385 12.70 14.39 16.56
C VAL A 385 12.94 12.88 16.59
N ILE A 386 11.89 12.06 16.42
CA ILE A 386 12.02 10.59 16.40
C ILE A 386 12.91 10.16 15.22
N GLU A 387 13.91 9.31 15.44
CA GLU A 387 14.72 8.76 14.35
C GLU A 387 13.94 7.69 13.56
N PRO A 388 13.81 7.81 12.22
CA PRO A 388 13.08 6.83 11.41
C PRO A 388 13.90 5.54 11.23
N THR A 389 13.26 4.39 11.46
CA THR A 389 13.91 3.07 11.34
C THR A 389 14.04 2.59 9.90
N ASN A 390 13.17 3.08 9.02
CA ASN A 390 13.11 2.66 7.62
C ASN A 390 12.81 3.84 6.67
N ARG A 391 13.05 3.63 5.37
CA ARG A 391 12.82 4.66 4.34
C ARG A 391 11.37 5.13 4.27
N THR A 392 10.42 4.25 4.60
CA THR A 392 8.98 4.55 4.60
C THR A 392 8.60 5.46 5.75
N GLU A 393 9.11 5.20 6.97
CA GLU A 393 8.92 6.05 8.15
C GLU A 393 9.48 7.45 7.91
N LYS A 394 10.65 7.55 7.26
CA LYS A 394 11.20 8.85 6.85
C LYS A 394 10.25 9.59 5.89
N SER A 395 9.73 8.90 4.87
CA SER A 395 8.75 9.50 3.95
C SER A 395 7.46 9.94 4.64
N ILE A 396 7.02 9.21 5.67
CA ILE A 396 5.87 9.58 6.50
C ILE A 396 6.19 10.85 7.30
N GLN A 397 7.37 10.95 7.92
CA GLN A 397 7.80 12.16 8.65
C GLN A 397 7.85 13.39 7.76
N ASP A 398 8.44 13.27 6.57
CA ASP A 398 8.52 14.38 5.61
C ASP A 398 7.12 14.84 5.20
N SER A 399 6.18 13.90 5.02
CA SER A 399 4.78 14.21 4.72
C SER A 399 4.08 14.91 5.89
N ILE A 400 4.28 14.41 7.13
CA ILE A 400 3.73 15.04 8.34
C ILE A 400 4.26 16.46 8.49
N LYS A 401 5.53 16.72 8.19
CA LYS A 401 6.13 18.06 8.27
C LYS A 401 5.41 19.07 7.37
N ILE A 402 5.12 18.69 6.13
CA ILE A 402 4.44 19.56 5.16
C ILE A 402 2.99 19.80 5.61
N VAL A 403 2.24 18.72 5.86
CA VAL A 403 0.82 18.80 6.21
C VAL A 403 0.60 19.53 7.53
N SER A 404 1.48 19.36 8.52
CA SER A 404 1.35 20.06 9.80
C SER A 404 1.59 21.56 9.71
N ALA A 405 2.53 22.00 8.88
CA ALA A 405 2.76 23.41 8.61
C ALA A 405 1.56 24.05 7.89
N GLU A 406 1.01 23.37 6.89
CA GLU A 406 -0.18 23.82 6.17
C GLU A 406 -1.41 23.88 7.08
N PHE A 407 -1.63 22.85 7.91
CA PHE A 407 -2.76 22.77 8.83
C PHE A 407 -2.76 23.92 9.86
N ILE A 408 -1.59 24.25 10.41
CA ILE A 408 -1.44 25.38 11.32
C ILE A 408 -1.73 26.68 10.58
N ASN A 409 -1.20 26.88 9.38
CA ASN A 409 -1.41 28.13 8.65
C ASN A 409 -2.88 28.34 8.26
N ASP A 410 -3.59 27.30 7.82
CA ASP A 410 -5.00 27.37 7.42
C ASP A 410 -5.94 27.60 8.62
N LYS A 411 -5.82 26.76 9.66
CA LYS A 411 -6.80 26.71 10.76
C LYS A 411 -6.57 27.74 11.87
N LEU A 412 -5.46 28.47 11.83
CA LEU A 412 -5.09 29.46 12.85
C LEU A 412 -5.47 30.89 12.44
N LEU A 413 -5.84 31.13 11.18
CA LEU A 413 -6.31 32.42 10.67
C LEU A 413 -7.58 32.93 11.38
N PRO A 414 -8.62 32.10 11.63
CA PRO A 414 -9.84 32.53 12.33
C PRO A 414 -9.58 33.01 13.77
N LEU A 415 -8.52 32.51 14.42
CA LEU A 415 -8.13 32.91 15.78
C LEU A 415 -7.35 34.23 15.84
N LYS A 416 -6.73 34.66 14.74
CA LYS A 416 -6.00 35.94 14.65
C LYS A 416 -6.95 37.12 14.45
N ASN A 417 -8.07 36.90 13.77
CA ASN A 417 -9.08 37.93 13.48
C ASN A 417 -10.15 37.94 14.57
N ILE A 418 -9.78 38.35 15.80
CA ILE A 418 -10.78 38.55 16.85
C ILE A 418 -10.98 40.06 17.04
N PRO A 419 -12.22 40.56 16.96
CA PRO A 419 -12.50 41.96 17.14
C PRO A 419 -12.28 42.40 18.60
N ALA A 420 -11.94 43.67 18.80
CA ALA A 420 -11.54 44.33 20.05
C ALA A 420 -12.48 44.21 21.29
N VAL A 421 -13.53 43.37 21.24
CA VAL A 421 -14.44 43.07 22.35
C VAL A 421 -13.82 42.14 23.40
N LEU A 422 -12.79 41.38 23.06
CA LEU A 422 -12.03 40.58 24.02
C LEU A 422 -10.77 41.29 24.53
N SER A 423 -10.59 42.58 24.21
CA SER A 423 -9.55 43.43 24.80
C SER A 423 -9.99 43.84 26.20
N PRO A 424 -9.24 43.50 27.27
CA PRO A 424 -9.63 43.77 28.66
C PRO A 424 -9.76 45.27 29.02
N ASP A 425 -9.25 46.16 28.18
CA ASP A 425 -8.93 47.54 28.58
C ASP A 425 -10.12 48.50 28.75
N LYS A 426 -11.36 48.06 28.53
CA LYS A 426 -12.56 48.92 28.71
C LYS A 426 -13.60 48.45 29.73
N TYR A 427 -13.46 47.24 30.28
CA TYR A 427 -14.41 46.68 31.26
C TYR A 427 -13.76 46.36 32.63
N ALA A 428 -12.61 46.95 32.93
CA ALA A 428 -11.90 46.77 34.21
C ALA A 428 -12.35 47.75 35.32
N LYS A 429 -13.66 47.99 35.44
CA LYS A 429 -14.27 48.51 36.68
C LYS A 429 -15.50 47.66 36.92
N GLU A 430 -15.51 46.96 38.06
CA GLU A 430 -16.58 46.06 38.54
C GLU A 430 -16.56 44.64 37.98
N GLN A 431 -15.58 43.84 38.40
CA GLN A 431 -15.76 42.49 38.98
C GLN A 431 -14.39 41.80 39.12
N SER A 432 -13.97 41.62 40.37
CA SER A 432 -12.88 40.74 40.76
C SER A 432 -13.32 39.29 40.60
N ASP A 433 -12.86 38.61 39.54
CA ASP A 433 -12.66 37.15 39.42
C ASP A 433 -12.75 36.67 37.95
N ILE A 434 -11.97 37.27 37.04
CA ILE A 434 -11.77 36.74 35.68
C ILE A 434 -10.28 36.41 35.50
N PRO A 435 -9.92 35.13 35.22
CA PRO A 435 -8.53 34.76 34.93
C PRO A 435 -8.01 35.54 33.73
N GLN A 436 -6.88 36.23 33.89
CA GLN A 436 -6.20 36.95 32.81
C GLN A 436 -5.82 35.97 31.68
N VAL A 437 -6.41 36.16 30.51
CA VAL A 437 -6.11 35.37 29.30
C VAL A 437 -4.78 35.88 28.72
N LYS A 438 -3.74 35.05 28.80
CA LYS A 438 -2.40 35.33 28.25
C LYS A 438 -2.44 35.59 26.74
N GLN A 439 -1.53 36.44 26.25
CA GLN A 439 -1.42 36.77 24.83
C GLN A 439 -1.06 35.54 23.99
N PHE A 440 -1.65 35.44 22.80
CA PHE A 440 -1.49 34.35 21.84
C PHE A 440 -0.03 34.11 21.38
N SER A 441 0.78 35.16 21.35
CA SER A 441 2.21 35.10 21.05
C SER A 441 3.02 34.37 22.13
N GLU A 442 2.63 34.48 23.41
CA GLU A 442 3.30 33.81 24.53
C GLU A 442 3.04 32.29 24.55
N ILE A 443 1.97 31.83 23.89
CA ILE A 443 1.57 30.42 23.84
C ILE A 443 2.29 29.66 22.71
N MET A 444 2.75 30.37 21.67
CA MET A 444 3.46 29.77 20.51
C MET A 444 4.99 29.72 20.69
N ASN A 445 5.55 30.55 21.58
CA ASN A 445 6.97 30.52 21.93
C ASN A 445 7.19 29.53 23.08
N ASN A 446 7.43 28.25 22.73
CA ASN A 446 7.64 27.12 23.64
C ASN A 446 8.98 27.13 24.41
N LEU A 447 9.48 28.29 24.82
CA LEU A 447 10.46 28.38 25.88
C LEU A 447 9.98 29.49 26.81
N SER A 448 9.69 29.16 28.07
CA SER A 448 9.44 30.21 29.05
C SER A 448 10.68 31.12 29.11
N VAL A 449 10.50 32.41 29.42
CA VAL A 449 11.63 33.36 29.56
C VAL A 449 12.73 32.81 30.49
N LYS A 450 12.35 31.98 31.48
CA LYS A 450 13.28 31.26 32.37
C LYS A 450 14.10 30.18 31.65
N GLU A 451 13.48 29.37 30.78
CA GLU A 451 14.18 28.30 30.05
C GLU A 451 15.08 28.86 28.96
N VAL A 452 14.66 29.93 28.25
CA VAL A 452 15.55 30.65 27.32
C VAL A 452 16.79 31.17 28.05
N LYS A 453 16.60 31.75 29.24
CA LYS A 453 17.70 32.26 30.05
C LYS A 453 18.64 31.14 30.51
N ALA A 454 18.09 30.01 30.97
CA ALA A 454 18.88 28.85 31.39
C ALA A 454 19.70 28.25 30.23
N TYR A 455 19.09 28.07 29.06
CA TYR A 455 19.81 27.55 27.88
C TYR A 455 20.84 28.53 27.34
N ARG A 456 20.62 29.84 27.48
CA ARG A 456 21.61 30.88 27.15
C ARG A 456 22.80 30.85 28.12
N GLU A 457 22.55 30.70 29.41
CA GLU A 457 23.60 30.55 30.44
C GLU A 457 24.41 29.26 30.21
N GLU A 458 23.75 28.13 29.95
CA GLU A 458 24.40 26.85 29.64
C GLU A 458 25.27 26.96 28.37
N LEU A 459 24.74 27.59 27.31
CA LEU A 459 25.49 27.80 26.07
C LEU A 459 26.70 28.74 26.26
N MET A 460 26.59 29.76 27.11
CA MET A 460 27.70 30.66 27.44
C MET A 460 28.83 29.89 28.15
N VAL A 461 28.47 29.08 29.15
CA VAL A 461 29.44 28.24 29.89
C VAL A 461 30.12 27.23 28.96
N LEU A 462 29.36 26.57 28.08
CA LEU A 462 29.92 25.58 27.15
C LEU A 462 30.87 26.22 26.11
N LYS A 463 30.56 27.42 25.62
CA LYS A 463 31.45 28.18 24.73
C LYS A 463 32.73 28.60 25.44
N GLU A 464 32.64 29.06 26.69
CA GLU A 464 33.81 29.42 27.50
C GLU A 464 34.70 28.20 27.79
N GLN A 465 34.09 27.07 28.18
CA GLN A 465 34.81 25.81 28.39
C GLN A 465 35.47 25.29 27.11
N SER A 466 34.81 25.42 25.96
CA SER A 466 35.38 25.04 24.66
C SER A 466 36.59 25.89 24.31
N PHE A 467 36.51 27.21 24.52
CA PHE A 467 37.63 28.12 24.28
C PHE A 467 38.83 27.84 25.19
N LEU A 468 38.59 27.54 26.47
CA LEU A 468 39.65 27.15 27.41
C LEU A 468 40.33 25.84 26.98
N ILE A 469 39.55 24.83 26.57
CA ILE A 469 40.10 23.55 26.12
C ILE A 469 40.84 23.70 24.78
N GLU A 470 40.38 24.55 23.86
CA GLU A 470 41.13 24.89 22.64
C GLU A 470 42.50 25.48 22.97
N SER A 471 42.56 26.44 23.90
CA SER A 471 43.82 27.00 24.37
C SER A 471 44.73 25.95 25.03
N MET A 472 44.15 25.03 25.82
CA MET A 472 44.90 23.93 26.42
C MET A 472 45.43 22.94 25.36
N VAL A 473 44.68 22.68 24.30
CA VAL A 473 45.11 21.84 23.17
C VAL A 473 46.28 22.50 22.44
N GLU A 474 46.23 23.81 22.20
CA GLU A 474 47.32 24.55 21.56
C GLU A 474 48.60 24.52 22.42
N ASN A 475 48.47 24.71 23.73
CA ASN A 475 49.58 24.62 24.67
C ASN A 475 50.15 23.19 24.75
N ALA A 476 49.31 22.16 24.78
CA ALA A 476 49.74 20.76 24.80
C ALA A 476 50.44 20.35 23.48
N LYS A 477 50.00 20.91 22.34
CA LYS A 477 50.69 20.76 21.04
C LYS A 477 52.06 21.44 21.06
N ALA A 478 52.17 22.65 21.62
CA ALA A 478 53.45 23.36 21.76
C ALA A 478 54.45 22.59 22.63
N LEU A 479 53.96 21.93 23.69
CA LEU A 479 54.74 21.10 24.61
C LEU A 479 54.94 19.64 24.13
N ARG A 480 54.46 19.28 22.93
CA ARG A 480 54.56 17.92 22.33
C ARG A 480 53.99 16.79 23.19
N LYS A 481 52.98 17.08 24.01
CA LYS A 481 52.28 16.08 24.83
C LYS A 481 51.08 15.51 24.08
N PHE A 482 51.32 14.57 23.17
CA PHE A 482 50.30 14.07 22.24
C PHE A 482 49.16 13.28 22.90
N ASP A 483 49.42 12.62 24.04
CA ASP A 483 48.38 11.89 24.78
C ASP A 483 47.34 12.84 25.40
N GLU A 484 47.78 13.99 25.91
CA GLU A 484 46.89 15.06 26.42
C GLU A 484 46.11 15.73 25.28
N VAL A 485 46.70 15.87 24.09
CA VAL A 485 45.99 16.41 22.91
C VAL A 485 44.85 15.50 22.46
N ASN A 486 45.04 14.18 22.49
CA ASN A 486 44.01 13.22 22.10
C ASN A 486 42.82 13.23 23.06
N THR A 487 43.05 13.32 24.37
CA THR A 487 41.98 13.38 25.37
C THR A 487 41.26 14.74 25.34
N LEU A 488 41.99 15.85 25.25
CA LEU A 488 41.40 17.19 25.18
C LEU A 488 40.60 17.42 23.89
N SER A 489 41.04 16.88 22.76
CA SER A 489 40.30 16.97 21.49
C SER A 489 39.03 16.13 21.47
N ALA A 490 39.00 14.99 22.15
CA ALA A 490 37.78 14.21 22.35
C ALA A 490 36.76 15.00 23.20
N ASN A 491 37.21 15.63 24.29
CA ASN A 491 36.37 16.47 25.14
C ASN A 491 35.82 17.69 24.39
N LEU A 492 36.65 18.34 23.56
CA LEU A 492 36.24 19.46 22.71
C LEU A 492 35.13 19.05 21.72
N LYS A 493 35.23 17.83 21.16
CA LYS A 493 34.22 17.29 20.24
C LYS A 493 32.89 17.03 20.94
N GLU A 494 32.91 16.59 22.19
CA GLU A 494 31.69 16.38 23.00
C GLU A 494 31.02 17.71 23.36
N LEU A 495 31.80 18.71 23.81
CA LEU A 495 31.30 20.05 24.15
C LEU A 495 30.73 20.80 22.93
N SER A 496 31.36 20.67 21.77
CA SER A 496 30.86 21.28 20.52
C SER A 496 29.58 20.61 20.02
N LEU A 497 29.45 19.28 20.15
CA LEU A 497 28.21 18.56 19.84
C LEU A 497 27.06 19.07 20.73
N ARG A 498 27.31 19.15 22.04
CA ARG A 498 26.32 19.62 23.02
C ARG A 498 25.92 21.08 22.79
N SER A 499 26.88 21.94 22.46
CA SER A 499 26.63 23.35 22.11
C SER A 499 25.74 23.47 20.86
N SER A 500 26.00 22.65 19.83
CA SER A 500 25.18 22.60 18.61
C SER A 500 23.75 22.08 18.88
N GLU A 501 23.58 21.12 19.77
CA GLU A 501 22.24 20.65 20.20
C GLU A 501 21.44 21.77 20.87
N ILE A 502 22.06 22.48 21.82
CA ILE A 502 21.41 23.59 22.54
C ILE A 502 21.11 24.75 21.59
N GLN A 503 21.98 25.05 20.63
CA GLN A 503 21.74 26.08 19.63
C GLN A 503 20.59 25.73 18.67
N LYS A 504 20.43 24.45 18.30
CA LYS A 504 19.26 23.97 17.55
C LYS A 504 17.96 24.08 18.35
N LEU A 505 18.02 23.89 19.67
CA LEU A 505 16.86 24.04 20.55
C LEU A 505 16.46 25.51 20.74
N LEU A 506 17.44 26.43 20.77
CA LEU A 506 17.20 27.88 20.92
C LEU A 506 16.66 28.54 19.63
N GLY A 507 17.03 28.05 18.45
CA GLY A 507 16.54 28.59 17.17
C GLY A 507 16.80 30.09 17.03
N GLU A 508 15.77 30.88 16.69
CA GLU A 508 15.83 32.35 16.58
C GLU A 508 16.10 33.07 17.91
N ASN A 509 16.06 32.37 19.05
CA ASN A 509 16.37 32.93 20.37
C ASN A 509 17.84 32.71 20.79
N GLY A 510 18.69 32.19 19.90
CA GLY A 510 20.13 32.04 20.12
C GLY A 510 20.87 33.39 20.23
N PHE A 511 22.15 33.34 20.61
CA PHE A 511 23.04 34.49 20.45
C PHE A 511 23.42 34.60 18.97
N GLU A 512 23.29 35.79 18.37
CA GLU A 512 23.89 36.10 17.06
C GLU A 512 25.42 35.96 17.10
#